data_AF-W4EMN2-F1
#
_entry.id   AF-W4EMN2-F1
#
_cell.length_a   1.000
_cell.length_b   1.000
_cell.length_c   1.000
_cell.angle_alpha   90.00
_cell.angle_beta   90.00
_cell.angle_gamma   90.00
#
_symmetry.space_group_name_H-M   'P 1'
#
loop_
_entity.id
_entity.type
_entity.pdbx_description
1 polymer ?
#
loop_
_entity_poly.entity_id
_entity_poly.type
_entity_poly.pdbx_seq_one_letter_code
_entity_poly.pdbx_strand_id
1 'polypeptide(L)' 'MGKRVNFITKNQEELQEEFTKANVKIVRSIDNTDYNNKEFVIEDIDGRWIGFGIKVS' A
#
# COMPACT_ATOMS: atom_id res chain seq x y z
N MET A 1 15.54 2.37 14.53
CA MET A 1 16.04 1.65 13.34
C MET A 1 14.87 0.89 12.72
N GLY A 2 14.26 1.40 11.65
CA GLY A 2 13.13 0.73 10.99
C GLY A 2 13.63 -0.39 10.07
N LYS A 3 13.10 -1.61 10.21
CA LYS A 3 13.35 -2.71 9.25
C LYS A 3 12.53 -2.45 7.98
N ARG A 4 13.14 -2.61 6.81
CA ARG A 4 12.44 -2.62 5.52
C ARG A 4 12.05 -4.05 5.18
N VAL A 5 10.79 -4.25 4.81
CA VAL A 5 10.26 -5.52 4.30
C VAL A 5 9.75 -5.24 2.90
N ASN A 6 10.25 -5.97 1.90
CA ASN A 6 9.86 -5.81 0.51
C ASN A 6 8.84 -6.90 0.16
N PHE A 7 7.62 -6.48 -0.13
CA PHE A 7 6.60 -7.36 -0.71
C PHE A 7 6.74 -7.30 -2.23
N ILE A 8 6.96 -8.44 -2.89
CA ILE A 8 7.02 -8.52 -4.36
C ILE A 8 5.58 -8.66 -4.86
N THR A 9 4.88 -7.53 -5.01
CA THR A 9 3.72 -7.45 -5.90
C THR A 9 4.13 -6.70 -7.16
N LYS A 10 3.65 -7.15 -8.32
CA LYS A 10 3.86 -6.45 -9.61
C LYS A 10 2.70 -5.51 -9.94
N ASN A 11 1.59 -5.60 -9.20
CA ASN A 11 0.38 -4.85 -9.47
C ASN A 11 -0.18 -4.30 -8.14
N GLN A 12 -0.06 -2.99 -7.99
CA GLN A 12 -0.42 -2.30 -6.77
C GLN A 12 -1.95 -2.23 -6.62
N GLU A 13 -2.70 -2.22 -7.73
CA GLU A 13 -4.16 -2.32 -7.74
C GLU A 13 -4.65 -3.67 -7.23
N GLU A 14 -4.07 -4.76 -7.73
CA GLU A 14 -4.42 -6.12 -7.28
C GLU A 14 -4.18 -6.26 -5.78
N LEU A 15 -3.05 -5.72 -5.28
CA LEU A 15 -2.76 -5.75 -3.85
C LEU A 15 -3.80 -4.97 -3.04
N GLN A 16 -4.20 -3.77 -3.49
CA GLN A 16 -5.29 -3.04 -2.82
C GLN A 16 -6.61 -3.82 -2.86
N GLU A 17 -6.92 -4.48 -3.98
CA GLU A 17 -8.13 -5.28 -4.12
C GLU A 17 -8.14 -6.48 -3.17
N GLU A 18 -6.98 -7.15 -2.98
CA GLU A 18 -6.81 -8.21 -1.98
C GLU A 18 -7.08 -7.69 -0.55
N PHE A 19 -6.53 -6.52 -0.20
CA PHE A 19 -6.79 -5.90 1.10
C PHE A 19 -8.27 -5.51 1.27
N THR A 20 -8.90 -5.02 0.20
CA THR A 20 -10.33 -4.69 0.20
C THR A 20 -11.19 -5.94 0.40
N LYS A 21 -10.87 -7.05 -0.29
CA LYS A 21 -11.54 -8.35 -0.12
C LYS A 21 -11.34 -8.95 1.27
N ALA A 22 -10.19 -8.68 1.89
CA ALA A 22 -9.89 -9.04 3.26
C ALA A 22 -10.55 -8.11 4.31
N ASN A 23 -11.36 -7.14 3.87
CA ASN A 23 -12.04 -6.16 4.72
C ASN A 23 -11.08 -5.30 5.55
N VAL A 24 -9.87 -5.08 5.04
CA VAL A 24 -8.88 -4.19 5.64
C VAL A 24 -9.24 -2.74 5.34
N LYS A 25 -9.06 -1.87 6.33
CA LYS A 25 -9.39 -0.45 6.22
C LYS A 25 -8.37 0.26 5.33
N ILE A 26 -8.80 0.66 4.14
CA ILE A 26 -8.04 1.52 3.23
C ILE A 26 -8.18 2.97 3.71
N VAL A 27 -7.08 3.56 4.19
CA VAL A 27 -7.01 4.97 4.65
C VAL A 27 -6.84 5.90 3.45
N ARG A 28 -6.05 5.45 2.47
CA ARG A 28 -5.82 6.17 1.21
C ARG A 28 -5.80 5.15 0.08
N SER A 29 -6.72 5.31 -0.87
CA SER A 29 -6.73 4.51 -2.08
C SER A 29 -5.50 4.77 -2.93
N ILE A 30 -5.23 3.83 -3.83
CA ILE A 30 -4.11 3.86 -4.74
C ILE A 30 -4.11 5.12 -5.59
N ASP A 31 -2.98 5.81 -5.60
CA ASP A 31 -2.78 7.01 -6.38
C ASP A 31 -1.31 7.12 -6.84
N ASN A 32 -1.07 7.91 -7.88
CA ASN A 32 0.27 8.28 -8.28
C ASN A 32 0.70 9.51 -7.49
N THR A 33 1.84 9.43 -6.83
CA THR A 33 2.45 10.56 -6.13
C THR A 33 3.29 11.39 -7.09
N ASP A 34 3.58 12.64 -6.67
CA ASP A 34 4.47 13.57 -7.39
C ASP A 34 5.90 13.03 -7.57
N TYR A 35 6.26 11.95 -6.87
CA TYR A 35 7.54 11.25 -6.97
C TYR A 35 7.51 10.05 -7.95
N ASN A 36 6.47 9.94 -8.77
CA ASN A 36 6.26 8.84 -9.72
C ASN A 36 6.19 7.47 -9.06
N ASN A 37 5.73 7.41 -7.81
CA ASN A 37 5.39 6.15 -7.14
C ASN A 37 3.88 5.97 -7.20
N LYS A 38 3.47 4.71 -7.30
CA LYS A 38 2.08 4.30 -7.14
C LYS A 38 1.90 3.73 -5.75
N GLU A 39 1.07 4.39 -4.94
CA GLU A 39 1.04 4.16 -3.49
C GLU A 39 -0.40 4.10 -2.94
N PHE A 40 -0.64 3.26 -1.94
CA PHE A 40 -1.85 3.25 -1.11
C PHE A 40 -1.50 3.04 0.36
N VAL A 41 -2.43 3.36 1.26
CA VAL A 41 -2.23 3.27 2.72
C VAL A 41 -3.37 2.51 3.38
N ILE A 42 -3.03 1.57 4.27
CA ILE A 42 -3.99 0.85 5.13
C ILE A 42 -3.80 1.23 6.59
N GLU A 43 -4.79 0.86 7.41
CA GLU A 43 -4.71 0.86 8.87
C GLU A 43 -4.66 -0.57 9.40
N ASP A 44 -3.69 -0.88 10.27
CA ASP A 44 -3.64 -2.17 10.97
C ASP A 44 -4.58 -2.20 12.18
N ILE A 45 -4.66 -3.35 12.86
CA ILE A 45 -5.52 -3.55 14.04
C ILE A 45 -5.13 -2.67 15.25
N ASP A 46 -3.89 -2.15 15.27
CA ASP A 46 -3.39 -1.25 16.31
C ASP A 46 -3.62 0.23 15.93
N GLY A 47 -4.25 0.52 14.79
CA GLY A 47 -4.48 1.88 14.29
C GLY A 47 -3.27 2.50 13.59
N ARG A 48 -2.22 1.73 13.26
CA ARG A 48 -1.02 2.23 12.56
C ARG A 48 -1.23 2.29 11.06
N TRP A 49 -0.67 3.31 10.43
CA TRP A 49 -0.72 3.47 8.99
C TRP A 49 0.45 2.77 8.31
N ILE A 50 0.13 1.87 7.37
CA ILE A 50 1.12 1.13 6.59
C ILE A 50 0.98 1.53 5.13
N GLY A 51 2.00 2.20 4.61
CA GLY A 51 2.08 2.61 3.21
C GLY A 51 2.72 1.53 2.35
N PHE A 52 2.09 1.22 1.23
CA PHE A 52 2.62 0.36 0.19
C PHE A 52 2.87 1.22 -1.05
N GLY A 53 4.09 1.17 -1.58
CA GLY A 53 4.48 1.95 -2.74
C GLY A 53 5.40 1.19 -3.68
N ILE A 54 5.13 1.30 -4.98
CA ILE A 54 6.01 0.80 -6.05
C ILE A 54 6.42 1.98 -6.95
N LYS A 55 7.70 2.03 -7.31
CA LYS A 55 8.19 3.04 -8.25
C LYS A 55 7.66 2.72 -9.64
N VAL A 56 6.98 3.67 -10.26
CA VAL A 56 6.60 3.60 -11.67
C VAL A 56 7.84 4.02 -12.46
N SER A 57 8.44 3.05 -13.16
CA SER A 57 9.65 3.22 -13.96
C SER A 57 9.33 3.35 -15.44
#